data_AF-A0A968Y8P3-F1
#
_entry.id   AF-A0A968Y8P3-F1
#
_cell.length_a   1.000
_cell.length_b   1.000
_cell.length_c   1.000
_cell.angle_alpha   90.00
_cell.angle_beta   90.00
_cell.angle_gamma   90.00
#
_symmetry.space_group_name_H-M   'P 1'
#
loop_
_entity.id
_entity.type
_entity.pdbx_description
1 polymer ?
#
loop_
_entity_poly.entity_id
_entity_poly.type
_entity_poly.pdbx_seq_one_letter_code
_entity_poly.pdbx_strand_id
1 'polypeptide(L)'
;MSAKPKIIVLDDDPTGSQTVHSCLLLTSWDEETLRLGLRDKSPIFFVLTNTRALPSEKAASVTRAVCQNLKKAIAAEEIEDFLIVSRSDSTLRGHFPVETDVITEELGPFDALFMIPAFFGGGRITRNSVHYLIVNGIETPAHETEYAKDSVFSYKHSYLPDYIEEKTNGRIKADSVERILLGDIRYGSLDRLSEFTDNQYAVVDAETQGDLDSFTKHILEGVSKGKRFLFRSAASVLTSLADLGNQPIAAEEMAQYVREGKPGAIIVGSHVKKTTEQLERLLEEPKVASVEIDVS
;
A
#
# COMPACT_ATOMS: atom_id res chain seq x y z
N MET A 1 -26.74 3.98 -9.09
CA MET A 1 -25.28 3.79 -9.11
C MET A 1 -24.98 2.91 -7.91
N SER A 2 -24.38 1.74 -8.11
CA SER A 2 -23.85 0.99 -6.96
C SER A 2 -22.80 1.85 -6.27
N ALA A 3 -22.81 1.91 -4.94
CA ALA A 3 -21.82 2.67 -4.19
C ALA A 3 -20.43 2.05 -4.44
N LYS A 4 -19.39 2.88 -4.63
CA LYS A 4 -18.01 2.36 -4.71
C LYS A 4 -17.70 1.58 -3.41
N PRO A 5 -17.08 0.39 -3.48
CA PRO A 5 -16.73 -0.37 -2.29
C PRO A 5 -15.81 0.43 -1.37
N LYS A 6 -15.95 0.25 -0.06
CA LYS A 6 -15.04 0.87 0.91
C LYS A 6 -13.66 0.21 0.80
N ILE A 7 -12.60 1.01 0.73
CA ILE A 7 -11.21 0.54 0.64
C ILE A 7 -10.59 0.61 2.04
N ILE A 8 -10.18 -0.54 2.55
CA ILE A 8 -9.63 -0.69 3.89
C ILE A 8 -8.17 -1.08 3.75
N VAL A 9 -7.27 -0.18 4.14
CA VAL A 9 -5.83 -0.40 4.02
C VAL A 9 -5.24 -0.78 5.38
N LEU A 10 -4.60 -1.94 5.45
CA LEU A 10 -3.74 -2.31 6.57
C LEU A 10 -2.31 -1.95 6.20
N ASP A 11 -1.76 -0.96 6.88
CA ASP A 11 -0.47 -0.34 6.54
C ASP A 11 0.62 -0.78 7.52
N ASP A 12 1.61 -1.51 7.02
CA ASP A 12 2.68 -2.08 7.84
C ASP A 12 3.71 -1.05 8.34
N ASP A 13 3.62 0.21 7.86
CA ASP A 13 4.53 1.32 8.13
C ASP A 13 3.80 2.68 7.98
N PRO A 14 4.10 3.71 8.80
CA PRO A 14 3.42 5.01 8.76
C PRO A 14 3.55 5.82 7.45
N THR A 15 4.43 5.42 6.54
CA THR A 15 4.67 6.15 5.27
C THR A 15 3.64 5.88 4.19
N GLY A 16 2.69 4.96 4.41
CA GLY A 16 1.90 4.46 3.30
C GLY A 16 0.77 5.34 2.78
N SER A 17 0.25 6.26 3.57
CA SER A 17 -0.79 7.19 3.11
C SER A 17 -0.31 8.27 2.12
N GLN A 18 0.99 8.34 1.81
CA GLN A 18 1.63 9.44 1.06
C GLN A 18 1.14 9.73 -0.37
N THR A 19 0.31 8.86 -0.96
CA THR A 19 -0.19 9.01 -2.35
C THR A 19 -1.67 9.37 -2.44
N VAL A 20 -2.32 9.54 -1.29
CA VAL A 20 -3.74 9.90 -1.17
C VAL A 20 -3.88 11.02 -0.14
N HIS A 21 -5.07 11.61 -0.06
CA HIS A 21 -5.34 12.75 0.82
C HIS A 21 -6.75 12.69 1.39
N SER A 22 -7.09 13.58 2.33
CA SER A 22 -8.46 13.75 2.83
C SER A 22 -9.13 12.47 3.34
N CYS A 23 -8.35 11.53 3.88
CA CYS A 23 -8.80 10.26 4.42
C CYS A 23 -8.24 10.03 5.83
N LEU A 24 -8.90 9.15 6.60
CA LEU A 24 -8.48 8.85 7.97
C LEU A 24 -7.28 7.89 7.99
N LEU A 25 -6.33 8.18 8.89
CA LEU A 25 -5.27 7.28 9.33
C LEU A 25 -5.56 6.90 10.79
N LEU A 26 -6.05 5.69 11.01
CA LEU A 26 -6.40 5.16 12.32
C LEU A 26 -5.15 4.55 12.96
N THR A 27 -4.82 4.99 14.17
CA THR A 27 -3.69 4.49 14.96
C THR A 27 -4.09 3.46 16.01
N SER A 28 -5.38 3.09 16.05
CA SER A 28 -5.94 2.00 16.85
C SER A 28 -6.97 1.23 16.03
N TRP A 29 -7.29 0.02 16.49
CA TRP A 29 -8.17 -0.93 15.79
C TRP A 29 -9.18 -1.58 16.74
N ASP A 30 -9.55 -0.89 17.82
CA ASP A 30 -10.78 -1.23 18.53
C ASP A 30 -11.99 -1.03 17.61
N GLU A 31 -13.08 -1.73 17.89
CA GLU A 31 -14.26 -1.75 17.03
C GLU A 31 -14.84 -0.35 16.77
N GLU A 32 -14.89 0.52 17.80
CA GLU A 32 -15.44 1.87 17.67
C GLU A 32 -14.60 2.72 16.72
N THR A 33 -13.26 2.69 16.88
CA THR A 33 -12.35 3.40 15.97
C THR A 33 -12.47 2.90 14.53
N LEU A 34 -12.58 1.59 14.31
CA LEU A 34 -12.76 1.04 12.97
C LEU A 34 -14.08 1.47 12.34
N ARG A 35 -15.15 1.56 13.13
CA ARG A 35 -16.45 2.08 12.66
C ARG A 35 -16.35 3.55 12.25
N LEU A 36 -15.49 4.37 12.87
CA LEU A 36 -15.22 5.74 12.40
C LEU A 36 -14.68 5.73 10.97
N GLY A 37 -13.71 4.86 10.66
CA GLY A 37 -13.17 4.71 9.31
C GLY A 37 -14.21 4.25 8.29
N LEU A 38 -15.02 3.26 8.66
CA LEU A 38 -16.07 2.72 7.79
C LEU A 38 -17.15 3.76 7.46
N ARG A 39 -17.53 4.61 8.43
CA ARG A 39 -18.52 5.69 8.27
C ARG A 39 -18.00 6.93 7.57
N ASP A 40 -16.68 7.08 7.47
CA ASP A 40 -16.08 8.27 6.86
C ASP A 40 -16.55 8.44 5.41
N LYS A 41 -16.68 9.69 4.97
CA LYS A 41 -17.13 10.00 3.60
C LYS A 41 -16.10 9.60 2.55
N SER A 42 -14.81 9.59 2.91
CA SER A 42 -13.75 9.09 2.06
C SER A 42 -14.01 7.62 1.66
N PRO A 43 -13.80 7.23 0.40
CA PRO A 43 -13.90 5.83 -0.02
C PRO A 43 -12.77 4.97 0.55
N ILE A 44 -11.73 5.57 1.15
CA ILE A 44 -10.55 4.90 1.67
C ILE A 44 -10.24 5.34 3.10
N PHE A 45 -9.77 4.42 3.94
CA PHE A 45 -9.11 4.74 5.21
C PHE A 45 -7.98 3.74 5.48
N PHE A 46 -7.08 4.14 6.36
CA PHE A 46 -5.91 3.36 6.76
C PHE A 46 -6.02 2.94 8.22
N VAL A 47 -5.59 1.71 8.50
CA VAL A 47 -5.27 1.23 9.84
C VAL A 47 -3.76 1.04 9.88
N LEU A 48 -3.08 1.87 10.66
CA LEU A 48 -1.65 1.78 10.84
C LEU A 48 -1.34 0.61 11.77
N THR A 49 -0.99 -0.55 11.20
CA THR A 49 -0.60 -1.73 11.97
C THR A 49 0.84 -1.62 12.44
N ASN A 50 1.68 -0.88 11.70
CA ASN A 50 3.11 -0.66 11.98
C ASN A 50 3.86 -1.97 12.24
N THR A 51 3.49 -3.02 11.49
CA THR A 51 3.95 -4.40 11.70
C THR A 51 5.35 -4.66 11.17
N ARG A 52 5.88 -3.83 10.26
CA ARG A 52 7.19 -4.04 9.63
C ARG A 52 8.36 -4.08 10.61
N ALA A 53 8.26 -3.32 11.72
CA ALA A 53 9.28 -3.29 12.77
C ALA A 53 9.15 -4.44 13.78
N LEU A 54 8.13 -5.29 13.65
CA LEU A 54 7.82 -6.33 14.63
C LEU A 54 8.40 -7.69 14.19
N PRO A 55 8.62 -8.63 15.12
CA PRO A 55 8.84 -10.02 14.76
C PRO A 55 7.63 -10.60 14.03
N SER A 56 7.87 -11.56 13.14
CA SER A 56 6.83 -12.16 12.29
C SER A 56 5.61 -12.70 13.05
N GLU A 57 5.80 -13.36 14.19
CA GLU A 57 4.68 -13.86 15.02
C GLU A 57 3.83 -12.73 15.60
N LYS A 58 4.47 -11.61 15.96
CA LYS A 58 3.77 -10.43 16.47
C LYS A 58 3.04 -9.71 15.34
N ALA A 59 3.63 -9.61 14.15
CA ALA A 59 2.98 -9.08 12.96
C ALA A 59 1.72 -9.88 12.60
N ALA A 60 1.79 -11.22 12.65
CA ALA A 60 0.62 -12.09 12.47
C ALA A 60 -0.46 -11.83 13.53
N SER A 61 -0.07 -11.74 14.81
CA SER A 61 -0.99 -11.50 15.92
C SER A 61 -1.71 -10.14 15.81
N VAL A 62 -0.97 -9.08 15.45
CA VAL A 62 -1.55 -7.74 15.24
C VAL A 62 -2.51 -7.76 14.05
N THR A 63 -2.07 -8.32 12.91
CA THR A 63 -2.91 -8.44 11.71
C THR A 63 -4.21 -9.20 12.01
N ARG A 64 -4.13 -10.29 12.77
CA ARG A 64 -5.29 -11.08 13.16
C ARG A 64 -6.25 -10.29 14.05
N ALA A 65 -5.72 -9.59 15.06
CA ALA A 65 -6.54 -8.76 15.95
C ALA A 65 -7.28 -7.65 15.18
N VAL A 66 -6.58 -7.00 14.24
CA VAL A 66 -7.18 -5.99 13.37
C VAL A 66 -8.30 -6.61 12.53
N CYS A 67 -8.05 -7.74 11.86
CA CYS A 67 -9.04 -8.41 11.01
C CYS A 67 -10.27 -8.86 11.81
N GLN A 68 -10.08 -9.41 13.01
CA GLN A 68 -11.19 -9.85 13.87
C GLN A 68 -12.08 -8.69 14.34
N ASN A 69 -11.48 -7.55 14.69
CA ASN A 69 -12.27 -6.36 15.05
C ASN A 69 -12.90 -5.72 13.82
N LEU A 70 -12.22 -5.74 12.68
CA LEU A 70 -12.75 -5.25 11.42
C LEU A 70 -13.96 -6.04 10.97
N LYS A 71 -13.94 -7.38 11.11
CA LYS A 71 -15.07 -8.26 10.81
C LYS A 71 -16.32 -7.88 11.63
N LYS A 72 -16.14 -7.56 12.93
CA LYS A 72 -17.23 -7.07 13.79
C LYS A 72 -17.73 -5.71 13.33
N ALA A 73 -16.81 -4.77 13.06
CA ALA A 73 -17.15 -3.42 12.62
C ALA A 73 -17.88 -3.40 11.27
N ILE A 74 -17.43 -4.18 10.28
CA ILE A 74 -18.08 -4.35 8.97
C ILE A 74 -19.50 -4.88 9.13
N ALA A 75 -19.69 -5.92 9.95
CA ALA A 75 -21.02 -6.47 10.23
C ALA A 75 -21.92 -5.45 10.92
N ALA A 76 -21.39 -4.67 11.87
CA ALA A 76 -22.14 -3.64 12.60
C ALA A 76 -22.52 -2.41 11.75
N GLU A 77 -21.79 -2.15 10.66
CA GLU A 77 -22.09 -1.09 9.68
C GLU A 77 -22.81 -1.61 8.43
N GLU A 78 -23.16 -2.91 8.41
CA GLU A 78 -23.87 -3.57 7.30
C GLU A 78 -23.18 -3.35 5.93
N ILE A 79 -21.85 -3.37 5.92
CA ILE A 79 -21.04 -3.18 4.71
C ILE A 79 -20.90 -4.53 3.99
N GLU A 80 -21.51 -4.62 2.80
CA GLU A 80 -21.43 -5.81 1.95
C GLU A 80 -20.18 -5.80 1.07
N ASP A 81 -19.90 -4.67 0.41
CA ASP A 81 -18.81 -4.53 -0.55
C ASP A 81 -17.63 -3.70 -0.01
N PHE A 82 -16.47 -4.35 0.10
CA PHE A 82 -15.23 -3.71 0.51
C PHE A 82 -14.01 -4.34 -0.17
N LEU A 83 -12.93 -3.56 -0.25
CA LEU A 83 -11.62 -4.00 -0.70
C LEU A 83 -10.64 -4.00 0.48
N ILE A 84 -9.84 -5.06 0.60
CA ILE A 84 -8.75 -5.13 1.58
C ILE A 84 -7.41 -4.98 0.88
N VAL A 85 -6.61 -4.02 1.35
CA VAL A 85 -5.24 -3.82 0.89
C VAL A 85 -4.29 -4.06 2.04
N SER A 86 -3.48 -5.13 1.96
CA SER A 86 -2.25 -5.27 2.73
C SER A 86 -1.19 -4.42 2.07
N ARG A 87 -1.03 -3.18 2.54
CA ARG A 87 -0.07 -2.24 1.97
C ARG A 87 1.28 -2.45 2.63
N SER A 88 2.34 -2.44 1.83
CA SER A 88 3.70 -2.63 2.28
C SER A 88 4.72 -1.89 1.43
N ASP A 89 5.99 -2.27 1.54
CA ASP A 89 7.10 -1.58 0.92
C ASP A 89 7.14 -1.85 -0.58
N SER A 90 7.30 -0.77 -1.35
CA SER A 90 7.54 -0.86 -2.80
C SER A 90 8.81 -1.63 -3.13
N THR A 91 9.76 -1.77 -2.21
CA THR A 91 10.98 -2.56 -2.44
C THR A 91 10.86 -4.02 -1.98
N LEU A 92 9.63 -4.55 -1.86
CA LEU A 92 9.30 -5.95 -1.53
C LEU A 92 9.68 -6.41 -0.11
N ARG A 93 10.02 -5.49 0.79
CA ARG A 93 10.29 -5.79 2.20
C ARG A 93 9.00 -5.79 3.01
N GLY A 94 8.90 -6.71 3.96
CA GLY A 94 7.75 -6.83 4.86
C GLY A 94 7.37 -8.29 5.11
N HIS A 95 6.33 -8.49 5.92
CA HIS A 95 5.90 -9.82 6.37
C HIS A 95 5.03 -10.55 5.36
N PHE A 96 5.28 -10.40 4.05
CA PHE A 96 4.68 -11.28 3.07
C PHE A 96 5.31 -12.68 3.14
N PRO A 97 4.52 -13.77 3.14
CA PRO A 97 3.06 -13.84 2.98
C PRO A 97 2.25 -13.84 4.29
N VAL A 98 2.90 -13.78 5.45
CA VAL A 98 2.27 -13.88 6.78
C VAL A 98 1.06 -12.95 6.95
N GLU A 99 1.20 -11.67 6.57
CA GLU A 99 0.09 -10.70 6.69
C GLU A 99 -1.09 -11.09 5.79
N THR A 100 -0.82 -11.47 4.55
CA THR A 100 -1.86 -11.84 3.58
C THR A 100 -2.51 -13.18 3.88
N ASP A 101 -1.76 -14.14 4.43
CA ASP A 101 -2.28 -15.43 4.87
C ASP A 101 -3.28 -15.21 6.03
N VAL A 102 -2.91 -14.40 7.04
CA VAL A 102 -3.80 -14.07 8.16
C VAL A 102 -5.06 -13.32 7.69
N ILE A 103 -4.92 -12.37 6.77
CA ILE A 103 -6.08 -11.66 6.19
C ILE A 103 -7.01 -12.63 5.46
N THR A 104 -6.44 -13.56 4.68
CA THR A 104 -7.20 -14.61 3.98
C THR A 104 -7.97 -15.49 4.95
N GLU A 105 -7.35 -15.92 6.04
CA GLU A 105 -7.99 -16.76 7.07
C GLU A 105 -9.18 -16.05 7.76
N GLU A 106 -9.05 -14.76 8.08
CA GLU A 106 -10.04 -14.05 8.90
C GLU A 106 -11.17 -13.42 8.07
N LEU A 107 -10.84 -12.87 6.90
CA LEU A 107 -11.72 -12.04 6.06
C LEU A 107 -12.07 -12.67 4.70
N GLY A 108 -11.47 -13.80 4.35
CA GLY A 108 -11.79 -14.55 3.13
C GLY A 108 -13.21 -15.12 3.13
N PRO A 109 -13.57 -15.92 2.10
CA PRO A 109 -12.75 -16.28 0.95
C PRO A 109 -12.53 -15.10 -0.01
N PHE A 110 -11.38 -15.11 -0.69
CA PHE A 110 -11.05 -14.21 -1.80
C PHE A 110 -10.92 -15.04 -3.08
N ASP A 111 -11.25 -14.44 -4.22
CA ASP A 111 -11.04 -15.01 -5.54
C ASP A 111 -9.57 -14.92 -5.96
N ALA A 112 -8.90 -13.81 -5.64
CA ALA A 112 -7.48 -13.61 -5.95
C ALA A 112 -6.75 -12.72 -4.95
N LEU A 113 -5.43 -12.92 -4.89
CA LEU A 113 -4.46 -12.02 -4.26
C LEU A 113 -3.59 -11.38 -5.35
N PHE A 114 -3.70 -10.06 -5.49
CA PHE A 114 -2.89 -9.28 -6.43
C PHE A 114 -1.63 -8.69 -5.78
N MET A 115 -0.46 -9.04 -6.30
CA MET A 115 0.84 -8.46 -5.93
C MET A 115 1.14 -7.26 -6.84
N ILE A 116 1.11 -6.05 -6.26
CA ILE A 116 1.24 -4.77 -6.98
C ILE A 116 2.25 -3.84 -6.28
N PRO A 117 3.56 -4.12 -6.36
CA PRO A 117 4.60 -3.35 -5.66
C PRO A 117 4.92 -1.99 -6.32
N ALA A 118 4.27 -1.64 -7.44
CA ALA A 118 4.52 -0.40 -8.16
C ALA A 118 4.28 0.84 -7.30
N PHE A 119 5.23 1.78 -7.35
CA PHE A 119 5.14 3.08 -6.70
C PHE A 119 5.91 4.12 -7.52
N PHE A 120 5.20 4.83 -8.39
CA PHE A 120 5.82 5.72 -9.38
C PHE A 120 6.48 6.94 -8.76
N GLY A 121 5.93 7.49 -7.66
CA GLY A 121 6.57 8.57 -6.91
C GLY A 121 7.92 8.16 -6.31
N GLY A 122 8.13 6.86 -6.08
CA GLY A 122 9.42 6.28 -5.73
C GLY A 122 10.22 5.79 -6.94
N GLY A 123 9.74 5.88 -8.17
CA GLY A 123 10.40 5.27 -9.33
C GLY A 123 10.40 3.73 -9.27
N ARG A 124 9.32 3.12 -8.77
CA ARG A 124 9.15 1.66 -8.74
C ARG A 124 8.13 1.24 -9.79
N ILE A 125 8.52 0.36 -10.71
CA ILE A 125 7.68 -0.15 -11.80
C ILE A 125 7.74 -1.67 -11.85
N THR A 126 6.74 -2.29 -12.47
CA THR A 126 6.74 -3.72 -12.78
C THR A 126 6.50 -3.90 -14.27
N ARG A 127 7.40 -4.61 -14.95
CA ARG A 127 7.33 -4.87 -16.39
C ARG A 127 7.69 -6.32 -16.67
N ASN A 128 6.88 -7.00 -17.47
CA ASN A 128 7.02 -8.43 -17.77
C ASN A 128 7.13 -9.26 -16.47
N SER A 129 6.38 -8.84 -15.45
CA SER A 129 6.37 -9.41 -14.10
C SER A 129 7.71 -9.34 -13.35
N VAL A 130 8.64 -8.52 -13.82
CA VAL A 130 9.88 -8.18 -13.10
C VAL A 130 9.71 -6.82 -12.45
N HIS A 131 10.03 -6.71 -11.17
CA HIS A 131 9.97 -5.47 -10.41
C HIS A 131 11.30 -4.71 -10.43
N TYR A 132 11.23 -3.41 -10.74
CA TYR A 132 12.39 -2.53 -10.92
C TYR A 132 12.32 -1.30 -10.03
N LEU A 133 13.50 -0.84 -9.62
CA LEU A 133 13.73 0.45 -8.99
C LEU A 133 14.54 1.33 -9.96
N ILE A 134 14.07 2.56 -10.20
CA ILE A 134 14.78 3.55 -10.99
C ILE A 134 15.77 4.27 -10.07
N VAL A 135 17.04 3.87 -10.12
CA VAL A 135 18.12 4.46 -9.32
C VAL A 135 19.00 5.30 -10.23
N ASN A 136 19.08 6.61 -9.97
CA ASN A 136 19.83 7.56 -10.81
C ASN A 136 19.45 7.51 -12.31
N GLY A 137 18.17 7.26 -12.60
CA GLY A 137 17.67 7.13 -13.97
C GLY A 137 17.90 5.76 -14.63
N ILE A 138 18.49 4.80 -13.91
CA ILE A 138 18.74 3.45 -14.40
C ILE A 138 17.70 2.51 -13.80
N GLU A 139 17.04 1.72 -14.65
CA GLU A 139 16.16 0.65 -14.20
C GLU A 139 16.98 -0.51 -13.65
N THR A 140 16.93 -0.72 -12.34
CA THR A 140 17.64 -1.79 -11.65
C THR A 140 16.65 -2.82 -11.12
N PRO A 141 16.77 -4.11 -11.47
CA PRO A 141 15.96 -5.16 -10.87
C PRO A 141 16.05 -5.11 -9.34
N ALA A 142 14.91 -5.22 -8.64
CA ALA A 142 14.86 -5.08 -7.19
C ALA A 142 15.87 -5.96 -6.42
N HIS A 143 16.17 -7.18 -6.89
CA HIS A 143 17.08 -8.14 -6.28
C HIS A 143 18.56 -7.74 -6.36
N GLU A 144 18.90 -6.84 -7.28
CA GLU A 144 20.26 -6.32 -7.44
C GLU A 144 20.52 -5.11 -6.53
N THR A 145 19.47 -4.55 -5.91
CA THR A 145 19.56 -3.37 -5.04
C THR A 145 19.95 -3.73 -3.60
N GLU A 146 20.30 -2.74 -2.78
CA GLU A 146 20.59 -2.98 -1.37
C GLU A 146 19.38 -3.51 -0.59
N TYR A 147 18.15 -3.21 -1.01
CA TYR A 147 16.93 -3.62 -0.32
C TYR A 147 16.73 -5.14 -0.30
N ALA A 148 17.24 -5.85 -1.31
CA ALA A 148 17.20 -7.31 -1.37
C ALA A 148 18.15 -7.99 -0.37
N LYS A 149 19.14 -7.24 0.15
CA LYS A 149 20.12 -7.70 1.13
C LYS A 149 19.75 -7.29 2.56
N ASP A 150 18.50 -6.86 2.78
CA ASP A 150 17.96 -6.53 4.09
C ASP A 150 18.13 -7.71 5.07
N SER A 151 18.55 -7.41 6.31
CA SER A 151 18.88 -8.43 7.30
C SER A 151 17.67 -9.24 7.78
N VAL A 152 16.46 -8.69 7.64
CA VAL A 152 15.20 -9.33 8.07
C VAL A 152 14.39 -9.80 6.87
N PHE A 153 14.31 -8.98 5.82
CA PHE A 153 13.41 -9.18 4.69
C PHE A 153 14.11 -9.48 3.36
N SER A 154 15.33 -10.04 3.40
CA SER A 154 16.04 -10.43 2.17
C SER A 154 15.21 -11.31 1.22
N TYR A 155 15.55 -11.20 -0.05
CA TYR A 155 14.97 -11.97 -1.16
C TYR A 155 15.96 -12.03 -2.32
N LYS A 156 15.77 -12.99 -3.24
CA LYS A 156 16.69 -13.24 -4.36
C LYS A 156 16.11 -12.91 -5.72
N HIS A 157 14.80 -12.75 -5.82
CA HIS A 157 14.11 -12.65 -7.10
C HIS A 157 13.46 -11.27 -7.32
N SER A 158 13.59 -10.74 -8.53
CA SER A 158 12.78 -9.61 -9.02
C SER A 158 11.63 -10.03 -9.92
N TYR A 159 11.74 -11.20 -10.55
CA TYR A 159 10.61 -11.82 -11.20
C TYR A 159 9.62 -12.25 -10.12
N LEU A 160 8.47 -11.59 -10.08
CA LEU A 160 7.54 -11.64 -8.97
C LEU A 160 6.95 -13.04 -8.72
N PRO A 161 6.70 -13.90 -9.73
CA PRO A 161 6.32 -15.29 -9.50
C PRO A 161 7.36 -16.08 -8.68
N ASP A 162 8.65 -15.96 -9.01
CA ASP A 162 9.72 -16.61 -8.25
C ASP A 162 9.85 -16.01 -6.85
N TYR A 163 9.68 -14.69 -6.71
CA TYR A 163 9.64 -14.03 -5.39
C TYR A 163 8.48 -14.60 -4.54
N ILE A 164 7.30 -14.79 -5.11
CA ILE A 164 6.16 -15.40 -4.40
C ILE A 164 6.48 -16.84 -3.98
N GLU A 165 7.07 -17.64 -4.87
CA GLU A 165 7.50 -19.00 -4.51
C GLU A 165 8.54 -19.00 -3.38
N GLU A 166 9.54 -18.13 -3.45
CA GLU A 166 10.56 -17.94 -2.42
C GLU A 166 9.91 -17.60 -1.08
N LYS A 167 9.09 -16.54 -1.02
CA LYS A 167 8.51 -16.06 0.24
C LYS A 167 7.47 -17.01 0.82
N THR A 168 6.78 -17.78 -0.02
CA THR A 168 5.83 -18.81 0.43
C THR A 168 6.50 -20.16 0.75
N ASN A 169 7.83 -20.24 0.66
CA ASN A 169 8.61 -21.47 0.85
C ASN A 169 8.11 -22.62 -0.05
N GLY A 170 7.79 -22.32 -1.31
CA GLY A 170 7.36 -23.33 -2.29
C GLY A 170 5.89 -23.74 -2.23
N ARG A 171 5.11 -23.19 -1.29
CA ARG A 171 3.67 -23.48 -1.16
C ARG A 171 2.87 -22.98 -2.36
N ILE A 172 3.25 -21.83 -2.92
CA ILE A 172 2.73 -21.34 -4.20
C ILE A 172 3.86 -21.46 -5.22
N LYS A 173 3.64 -22.21 -6.30
CA LYS A 173 4.67 -22.42 -7.34
C LYS A 173 4.68 -21.26 -8.33
N ALA A 174 5.86 -20.85 -8.81
CA ALA A 174 5.99 -19.73 -9.73
C ALA A 174 5.18 -19.93 -11.04
N ASP A 175 5.03 -21.17 -11.51
CA ASP A 175 4.21 -21.51 -12.69
C ASP A 175 2.70 -21.44 -12.44
N SER A 176 2.26 -21.47 -11.17
CA SER A 176 0.86 -21.30 -10.77
C SER A 176 0.47 -19.84 -10.50
N VAL A 177 1.43 -18.92 -10.53
CA VAL A 177 1.17 -17.49 -10.35
C VAL A 177 0.75 -16.87 -11.68
N GLU A 178 -0.47 -16.35 -11.71
CA GLU A 178 -1.02 -15.66 -12.86
C GLU A 178 -0.30 -14.34 -13.12
N ARG A 179 -0.13 -13.99 -14.39
CA ARG A 179 0.56 -12.77 -14.82
C ARG A 179 -0.39 -11.87 -15.56
N ILE A 180 -0.70 -10.72 -14.98
CA ILE A 180 -1.48 -9.65 -15.62
C ILE A 180 -0.48 -8.63 -16.17
N LEU A 181 -0.17 -8.77 -17.45
CA LEU A 181 0.82 -7.96 -18.14
C LEU A 181 0.21 -6.65 -18.64
N LEU A 182 1.05 -5.71 -19.06
CA LEU A 182 0.60 -4.42 -19.59
C LEU A 182 -0.37 -4.55 -20.77
N GLY A 183 -0.22 -5.60 -21.58
CA GLY A 183 -1.15 -5.92 -22.67
C GLY A 183 -2.56 -6.20 -22.13
N ASP A 184 -2.68 -7.05 -21.11
CA ASP A 184 -3.96 -7.35 -20.46
C ASP A 184 -4.58 -6.09 -19.88
N ILE A 185 -3.78 -5.25 -19.23
CA ILE A 185 -4.25 -4.04 -18.55
C ILE A 185 -4.79 -3.00 -19.54
N ARG A 186 -4.06 -2.77 -20.64
CA ARG A 186 -4.36 -1.71 -21.61
C ARG A 186 -5.44 -2.12 -22.61
N TYR A 187 -5.60 -3.41 -22.90
CA TYR A 187 -6.57 -3.90 -23.89
C TYR A 187 -7.78 -4.63 -23.29
N GLY A 188 -7.78 -4.88 -21.97
CA GLY A 188 -8.92 -5.41 -21.23
C GLY A 188 -8.56 -6.64 -20.40
N SER A 189 -8.66 -6.53 -19.07
CA SER A 189 -8.34 -7.63 -18.13
C SER A 189 -9.58 -8.25 -17.47
N LEU A 190 -10.78 -7.76 -17.79
CA LEU A 190 -12.02 -8.11 -17.10
C LEU A 190 -12.37 -9.60 -17.20
N ASP A 191 -12.23 -10.20 -18.38
CA ASP A 191 -12.54 -11.62 -18.58
C ASP A 191 -11.62 -12.49 -17.71
N ARG A 192 -10.32 -12.18 -17.69
CA ARG A 192 -9.35 -12.84 -16.80
C ARG A 192 -9.68 -12.63 -15.32
N LEU A 193 -10.12 -11.43 -14.93
CA LEU A 193 -10.54 -11.15 -13.55
C LEU A 193 -11.74 -12.02 -13.12
N SER A 194 -12.62 -12.37 -14.06
CA SER A 194 -13.80 -13.19 -13.78
C SER A 194 -13.46 -14.68 -13.55
N GLU A 195 -12.33 -15.14 -14.07
CA GLU A 195 -11.87 -16.53 -14.00
C GLU A 195 -11.19 -16.88 -12.68
N PHE A 196 -10.64 -15.89 -11.96
CA PHE A 196 -9.96 -16.14 -10.69
C PHE A 196 -10.89 -16.76 -9.64
N THR A 197 -10.42 -17.80 -8.96
CA THR A 197 -11.09 -18.41 -7.81
C THR A 197 -10.07 -18.85 -6.77
N ASP A 198 -10.55 -19.22 -5.57
CA ASP A 198 -9.76 -19.93 -4.55
C ASP A 198 -8.43 -19.24 -4.16
N ASN A 199 -8.47 -17.91 -4.04
CA ASN A 199 -7.36 -17.06 -3.64
C ASN A 199 -6.10 -17.24 -4.50
N GLN A 200 -6.29 -17.40 -5.81
CA GLN A 200 -5.20 -17.50 -6.78
C GLN A 200 -4.28 -16.27 -6.72
N TYR A 201 -2.97 -16.51 -6.80
CA TYR A 201 -1.97 -15.45 -6.76
C TYR A 201 -1.76 -14.88 -8.15
N ALA A 202 -1.77 -13.56 -8.26
CA ALA A 202 -1.52 -12.87 -9.51
C ALA A 202 -0.56 -11.68 -9.32
N VAL A 203 0.36 -11.52 -10.26
CA VAL A 203 1.27 -10.37 -10.33
C VAL A 203 0.78 -9.40 -11.39
N VAL A 204 0.82 -8.11 -11.08
CA VAL A 204 0.29 -7.07 -11.97
C VAL A 204 1.42 -6.15 -12.41
N ASP A 205 1.60 -6.04 -13.72
CA ASP A 205 2.52 -5.08 -14.31
C ASP A 205 1.96 -3.65 -14.19
N ALA A 206 2.85 -2.68 -14.06
CA ALA A 206 2.48 -1.27 -14.00
C ALA A 206 3.73 -0.40 -14.18
N GLU A 207 3.73 0.46 -15.20
CA GLU A 207 4.81 1.41 -15.47
C GLU A 207 4.38 2.85 -15.21
N THR A 208 3.09 3.12 -15.33
CA THR A 208 2.50 4.45 -15.21
C THR A 208 1.21 4.42 -14.39
N GLN A 209 0.80 5.59 -13.89
CA GLN A 209 -0.48 5.73 -13.18
C GLN A 209 -1.67 5.31 -14.06
N GLY A 210 -1.61 5.60 -15.37
CA GLY A 210 -2.66 5.22 -16.31
C GLY A 210 -2.84 3.70 -16.46
N ASP A 211 -1.78 2.91 -16.26
CA ASP A 211 -1.88 1.45 -16.22
C ASP A 211 -2.73 1.01 -15.01
N LEU A 212 -2.43 1.55 -13.83
CA LEU A 212 -3.20 1.25 -12.62
C LEU A 212 -4.62 1.81 -12.68
N ASP A 213 -4.85 2.99 -13.25
CA ASP A 213 -6.19 3.56 -13.45
C ASP A 213 -7.06 2.70 -14.36
N SER A 214 -6.45 2.04 -15.35
CA SER A 214 -7.16 1.11 -16.24
C SER A 214 -7.45 -0.20 -15.51
N PHE A 215 -6.47 -0.74 -14.80
CA PHE A 215 -6.62 -1.97 -14.02
C PHE A 215 -7.69 -1.84 -12.92
N THR A 216 -7.71 -0.74 -12.15
CA THR A 216 -8.66 -0.56 -11.06
C THR A 216 -10.10 -0.41 -11.55
N LYS A 217 -10.33 0.12 -12.74
CA LYS A 217 -11.67 0.11 -13.37
C LYS A 217 -12.18 -1.31 -13.55
N HIS A 218 -11.35 -2.22 -14.08
CA HIS A 218 -11.72 -3.63 -14.23
C HIS A 218 -11.91 -4.32 -12.87
N ILE A 219 -11.08 -4.00 -11.86
CA ILE A 219 -11.25 -4.48 -10.48
C ILE A 219 -12.63 -4.08 -9.92
N LEU A 220 -12.99 -2.79 -10.00
CA LEU A 220 -14.25 -2.29 -9.47
C LEU A 220 -15.45 -2.90 -10.21
N GLU A 221 -15.33 -3.14 -11.51
CA GLU A 221 -16.35 -3.87 -12.27
C GLU A 221 -16.46 -5.34 -11.81
N GLY A 222 -15.34 -6.04 -11.61
CA GLY A 222 -15.32 -7.40 -11.08
C GLY A 222 -15.97 -7.50 -9.70
N VAL A 223 -15.67 -6.55 -8.81
CA VAL A 223 -16.29 -6.45 -7.48
C VAL A 223 -17.78 -6.23 -7.58
N SER A 224 -18.24 -5.35 -8.49
CA SER A 224 -19.68 -5.14 -8.72
C SER A 224 -20.41 -6.38 -9.26
N LYS A 225 -19.67 -7.38 -9.75
CA LYS A 225 -20.17 -8.70 -10.18
C LYS A 225 -19.97 -9.79 -9.11
N GLY A 226 -19.61 -9.42 -7.88
CA GLY A 226 -19.49 -10.30 -6.73
C GLY A 226 -18.09 -10.86 -6.46
N LYS A 227 -17.06 -10.44 -7.21
CA LYS A 227 -15.68 -10.86 -6.93
C LYS A 227 -15.12 -10.21 -5.66
N ARG A 228 -14.33 -10.95 -4.90
CA ARG A 228 -13.63 -10.48 -3.72
C ARG A 228 -12.14 -10.60 -3.93
N PHE A 229 -11.42 -9.49 -3.83
CA PHE A 229 -9.98 -9.45 -4.08
C PHE A 229 -9.21 -8.95 -2.86
N LEU A 230 -8.03 -9.52 -2.64
CA LEU A 230 -7.03 -9.06 -1.70
C LEU A 230 -5.86 -8.45 -2.46
N PHE A 231 -5.34 -7.33 -1.99
CA PHE A 231 -4.19 -6.67 -2.60
C PHE A 231 -3.00 -6.72 -1.64
N ARG A 232 -1.86 -7.20 -2.13
CA ARG A 232 -0.53 -6.96 -1.54
C ARG A 232 0.13 -5.88 -2.38
N SER A 233 0.14 -4.64 -1.91
CA SER A 233 0.55 -3.53 -2.77
C SER A 233 1.49 -2.54 -2.11
N ALA A 234 2.13 -1.72 -2.96
CA ALA A 234 2.69 -0.44 -2.55
C ALA A 234 1.65 0.67 -2.72
N ALA A 235 2.12 1.92 -2.87
CA ALA A 235 1.26 3.10 -2.74
C ALA A 235 0.45 3.44 -4.00
N SER A 236 1.00 3.29 -5.22
CA SER A 236 0.38 3.89 -6.42
C SER A 236 -0.99 3.33 -6.78
N VAL A 237 -1.29 2.07 -6.45
CA VAL A 237 -2.62 1.50 -6.71
C VAL A 237 -3.71 2.15 -5.84
N LEU A 238 -3.34 2.67 -4.66
CA LEU A 238 -4.29 3.33 -3.77
C LEU A 238 -4.84 4.61 -4.38
N THR A 239 -4.02 5.37 -5.10
CA THR A 239 -4.46 6.55 -5.87
C THR A 239 -5.55 6.17 -6.88
N SER A 240 -5.33 5.09 -7.65
CA SER A 240 -6.29 4.62 -8.67
C SER A 240 -7.54 3.97 -8.07
N LEU A 241 -7.44 3.30 -6.92
CA LEU A 241 -8.59 2.69 -6.25
C LEU A 241 -9.47 3.76 -5.61
N ALA A 242 -8.85 4.68 -4.86
CA ALA A 242 -9.57 5.70 -4.10
C ALA A 242 -10.14 6.80 -5.01
N ASP A 243 -9.42 7.16 -6.09
CA ASP A 243 -9.88 8.14 -7.09
C ASP A 243 -10.38 9.44 -6.44
N LEU A 244 -9.54 10.01 -5.56
CA LEU A 244 -9.85 11.19 -4.76
C LEU A 244 -9.68 12.51 -5.51
N GLY A 245 -9.21 12.44 -6.75
CA GLY A 245 -8.85 13.59 -7.57
C GLY A 245 -7.52 14.21 -7.16
N ASN A 246 -7.36 15.50 -7.48
CA ASN A 246 -6.15 16.24 -7.13
C ASN A 246 -6.18 16.69 -5.67
N GLN A 247 -4.99 16.75 -5.05
CA GLN A 247 -4.81 17.37 -3.74
C GLN A 247 -5.43 18.77 -3.75
N PRO A 248 -6.39 19.10 -2.85
CA PRO A 248 -7.11 20.37 -2.89
C PRO A 248 -6.23 21.60 -2.67
N ILE A 249 -5.10 21.44 -1.97
CA ILE A 249 -4.13 22.50 -1.70
C ILE A 249 -2.80 22.13 -2.34
N ALA A 250 -2.29 23.01 -3.20
CA ALA A 250 -0.98 22.87 -3.84
C ALA A 250 0.15 22.87 -2.79
N ALA A 251 1.29 22.27 -3.11
CA ALA A 251 2.43 22.18 -2.19
C ALA A 251 2.90 23.56 -1.71
N GLU A 252 2.90 24.54 -2.62
CA GLU A 252 3.30 25.92 -2.39
C GLU A 252 2.33 26.67 -1.47
N GLU A 253 1.08 26.20 -1.41
CA GLU A 253 -0.01 26.77 -0.62
C GLU A 253 -0.26 25.99 0.68
N MET A 254 0.54 24.96 1.00
CA MET A 254 0.35 24.18 2.23
C MET A 254 0.46 25.01 3.51
N ALA A 255 1.10 26.18 3.45
CA ALA A 255 1.11 27.16 4.52
C ALA A 255 -0.30 27.66 4.91
N GLN A 256 -1.35 27.35 4.15
CA GLN A 256 -2.75 27.57 4.53
C GLN A 256 -3.23 26.63 5.64
N TYR A 257 -2.60 25.46 5.81
CA TYR A 257 -2.90 24.52 6.91
C TYR A 257 -2.29 25.00 8.22
N VAL A 258 -2.85 26.08 8.77
CA VAL A 258 -2.45 26.63 10.06
C VAL A 258 -3.55 26.42 11.07
N ARG A 259 -3.23 25.73 12.17
CA ARG A 259 -4.16 25.59 13.28
C ARG A 259 -4.35 26.96 13.95
N GLU A 260 -5.52 27.56 13.77
CA GLU A 260 -5.90 28.85 14.36
C GLU A 260 -4.91 30.00 14.03
N GLY A 261 -4.23 29.93 12.88
CA GLY A 261 -3.24 30.96 12.49
C GLY A 261 -1.96 30.97 13.33
N LYS A 262 -1.72 29.95 14.17
CA LYS A 262 -0.54 29.85 15.05
C LYS A 262 0.66 29.22 14.33
N PRO A 263 1.90 29.67 14.61
CA PRO A 263 3.10 29.03 14.09
C PRO A 263 3.14 27.52 14.39
N GLY A 264 3.60 26.73 13.43
CA GLY A 264 3.89 25.31 13.60
C GLY A 264 5.29 25.07 14.17
N ALA A 265 5.60 23.80 14.43
CA ALA A 265 6.95 23.34 14.74
C ALA A 265 7.39 22.31 13.70
N ILE A 266 8.65 22.39 13.27
CA ILE A 266 9.30 21.39 12.42
C ILE A 266 10.31 20.65 13.29
N ILE A 267 10.10 19.36 13.49
CA ILE A 267 10.97 18.52 14.31
C ILE A 267 11.86 17.70 13.38
N VAL A 268 13.17 17.93 13.46
CA VAL A 268 14.16 17.24 12.63
C VAL A 268 14.98 16.29 13.51
N GLY A 269 14.74 14.99 13.37
CA GLY A 269 15.46 13.95 14.12
C GLY A 269 16.28 12.99 13.24
N SER A 270 16.20 13.12 11.92
CA SER A 270 16.93 12.25 10.99
C SER A 270 18.37 12.74 10.80
N HIS A 271 19.31 11.80 10.79
CA HIS A 271 20.75 12.04 10.63
C HIS A 271 21.23 11.84 9.17
N VAL A 272 20.31 11.60 8.23
CA VAL A 272 20.68 11.33 6.83
C VAL A 272 20.97 12.63 6.08
N LYS A 273 21.92 12.56 5.13
CA LYS A 273 22.39 13.71 4.33
C LYS A 273 21.24 14.54 3.73
N LYS A 274 20.24 13.88 3.16
CA LYS A 274 19.10 14.57 2.53
C LYS A 274 18.30 15.42 3.53
N THR A 275 18.15 14.95 4.76
CA THR A 275 17.48 15.73 5.80
C THR A 275 18.34 16.92 6.24
N THR A 276 19.66 16.77 6.30
CA THR A 276 20.58 17.89 6.53
C THR A 276 20.43 18.97 5.45
N GLU A 277 20.46 18.58 4.17
CA GLU A 277 20.27 19.52 3.05
C GLU A 277 18.91 20.24 3.10
N GLN A 278 17.85 19.54 3.50
CA GLN A 278 16.52 20.14 3.70
C GLN A 278 16.48 21.11 4.87
N LEU A 279 17.11 20.76 6.00
CA LEU A 279 17.18 21.61 7.18
C LEU A 279 17.99 22.89 6.88
N GLU A 280 19.13 22.78 6.21
CA GLU A 280 19.94 23.93 5.81
C GLU A 280 19.12 24.94 5.00
N ARG A 281 18.30 24.46 4.04
CA ARG A 281 17.38 25.32 3.28
C ARG A 281 16.28 25.95 4.15
N LEU A 282 15.69 25.17 5.05
CA LEU A 282 14.65 25.66 5.94
C LEU A 282 15.16 26.79 6.86
N LEU A 283 16.42 26.70 7.31
CA LEU A 283 17.03 27.71 8.17
C LEU A 283 17.33 29.03 7.44
N GLU A 284 17.28 29.07 6.11
CA GLU A 284 17.38 30.30 5.31
C GLU A 284 16.07 31.13 5.35
N GLU A 285 14.95 30.54 5.80
CA GLU A 285 13.63 31.20 5.79
C GLU A 285 13.48 32.28 6.88
N PRO A 286 13.09 33.53 6.55
CA PRO A 286 13.10 34.67 7.49
C PRO A 286 12.24 34.53 8.74
N LYS A 287 11.26 33.61 8.73
CA LYS A 287 10.30 33.40 9.82
C LYS A 287 10.56 32.10 10.60
N VAL A 288 11.68 31.43 10.33
CA VAL A 288 12.07 30.20 11.02
C VAL A 288 13.06 30.54 12.13
N ALA A 289 12.83 29.97 13.31
CA ALA A 289 13.76 30.01 14.43
C ALA A 289 14.12 28.57 14.81
N SER A 290 15.42 28.30 14.96
CA SER A 290 15.93 26.98 15.32
C SER A 290 16.21 26.84 16.81
N VAL A 291 15.92 25.66 17.35
CA VAL A 291 16.39 25.21 18.65
C VAL A 291 17.10 23.88 18.43
N GLU A 292 18.41 23.86 18.63
CA GLU A 292 19.21 22.64 18.55
C GLU A 292 19.10 21.88 19.88
N ILE A 293 18.83 20.58 19.81
CA ILE A 293 18.77 19.70 20.97
C ILE A 293 20.09 18.94 21.03
N ASP A 294 20.93 19.29 22.01
CA ASP A 294 22.15 18.57 22.29
C ASP A 294 21.82 17.19 22.90
N VAL A 295 22.27 16.13 22.23
CA VAL A 295 22.08 14.73 22.63
C VAL A 295 23.40 14.04 22.99
N SER A 296 24.48 14.82 23.19
CA SER A 296 25.80 14.35 23.61
C SER A 296 25.85 13.77 25.04
#